data_AF-A0A9X1DKW1-F1
#
_entry.id   AF-A0A9X1DKW1-F1
#
_cell.length_a   1.000
_cell.length_b   1.000
_cell.length_c   1.000
_cell.angle_alpha   90.00
_cell.angle_beta   90.00
_cell.angle_gamma   90.00
#
_symmetry.space_group_name_H-M   'P 1'
#
loop_
_entity.id
_entity.type
_entity.pdbx_description
1 polymer ?
#
loop_
_entity_poly.entity_id
_entity_poly.type
_entity_poly.pdbx_seq_one_letter_code
_entity_poly.pdbx_strand_id
1 'polypeptide(L)' 'MIFHREKDLKPMFGWLQTSIPCYPETLNLKTLFHTRPIGLRPSIELEPTNHPLSLEQREGMGFKRIKQIAEDLCNVEEK' A
#
# COMPACT_ATOMS: atom_id res chain seq x y z
N MET A 1 8.92 -20.57 -24.39
CA MET A 1 9.39 -20.72 -23.00
C MET A 1 9.82 -19.35 -22.49
N ILE A 2 8.89 -18.53 -21.97
CA ILE A 2 9.18 -17.17 -21.48
C ILE A 2 8.37 -16.96 -20.19
N PHE A 3 8.86 -17.44 -19.04
CA PHE A 3 8.16 -17.26 -17.75
C PHE A 3 9.11 -17.03 -16.56
N HIS A 4 10.36 -16.61 -16.79
CA HIS A 4 11.35 -16.46 -15.71
C HIS A 4 11.89 -15.04 -15.50
N ARG A 5 11.46 -14.05 -16.29
CA ARG A 5 12.00 -12.67 -16.17
C ARG A 5 11.50 -11.91 -14.93
N GLU A 6 10.47 -12.37 -14.24
CA GLU A 6 9.81 -11.61 -13.17
C GLU A 6 10.53 -11.69 -11.82
N LYS A 7 11.36 -12.73 -11.62
CA LYS A 7 12.12 -12.94 -10.36
C LYS A 7 13.37 -12.06 -10.25
N ASP A 8 13.93 -11.62 -11.38
CA ASP A 8 15.22 -10.90 -11.42
C ASP A 8 15.06 -9.39 -11.63
N LEU A 9 13.83 -8.88 -11.71
CA LEU A 9 13.60 -7.44 -11.83
C LEU A 9 13.85 -6.77 -10.47
N LYS A 10 14.76 -5.80 -10.46
CA LYS A 10 14.99 -4.95 -9.30
C LYS A 10 13.70 -4.19 -8.96
N PRO A 11 13.48 -3.83 -7.68
CA PRO A 11 12.36 -3.01 -7.29
C PRO A 11 12.33 -1.72 -8.12
N MET A 12 11.18 -1.41 -8.71
CA MET A 12 11.01 -0.26 -9.58
C MET A 12 10.38 0.89 -8.80
N PHE A 13 10.87 2.10 -9.02
CA PHE A 13 10.29 3.29 -8.41
C PHE A 13 8.90 3.59 -9.01
N GLY A 14 7.96 4.01 -8.16
CA GLY A 14 6.63 4.45 -8.56
C GLY A 14 6.06 5.48 -7.60
N TRP A 15 5.03 6.20 -8.06
CA TRP A 15 4.26 7.13 -7.24
C TRP A 15 2.89 6.53 -6.92
N LEU A 16 2.49 6.56 -5.64
CA LEU A 16 1.11 6.28 -5.26
C LEU A 16 0.24 7.44 -5.74
N GLN A 17 -0.74 7.15 -6.58
CA GLN A 17 -1.68 8.12 -7.15
C GLN A 17 -3.13 7.81 -6.75
N THR A 18 -3.30 7.05 -5.67
CA THR A 18 -4.61 6.68 -5.15
C THR A 18 -4.81 7.38 -3.82
N SER A 19 -5.92 8.10 -3.70
CA SER A 19 -6.37 8.65 -2.42
C SER A 19 -7.01 7.53 -1.60
N ILE A 20 -6.41 7.20 -0.46
CA ILE A 20 -6.92 6.16 0.44
C ILE A 20 -7.73 6.85 1.54
N PRO A 21 -9.03 6.55 1.67
CA PRO A 21 -9.84 7.07 2.76
C PRO A 21 -9.29 6.62 4.13
N CYS A 22 -9.55 7.40 5.18
CA CYS A 22 -9.08 7.18 6.56
C CYS A 22 -7.58 7.42 6.81
N TYR A 23 -6.86 7.91 5.80
CA TYR A 23 -5.48 8.38 5.89
C TYR A 23 -5.39 9.86 5.49
N PRO A 24 -4.34 10.58 5.94
CA PRO A 24 -4.00 11.87 5.35
C PRO A 24 -3.62 11.70 3.87
N GLU A 25 -3.38 12.81 3.16
CA GLU A 25 -3.14 12.81 1.72
C GLU A 25 -2.11 11.74 1.27
N THR A 26 -2.61 10.73 0.57
CA THR A 26 -1.80 9.60 0.08
C THR A 26 -1.35 9.76 -1.37
N LEU A 27 -1.69 10.89 -2.01
CA LEU A 27 -1.22 11.19 -3.35
C LEU A 27 0.27 11.55 -3.33
N ASN A 28 0.98 11.14 -4.38
CA ASN A 28 2.41 11.39 -4.56
C ASN A 28 3.30 10.78 -3.47
N LEU A 29 2.86 9.73 -2.77
CA LEU A 29 3.75 8.98 -1.91
C LEU A 29 4.70 8.13 -2.76
N LYS A 30 5.99 8.14 -2.42
CA LYS A 30 7.01 7.35 -3.10
C LYS A 30 6.87 5.89 -2.73
N THR A 31 6.92 5.03 -3.74
CA THR A 31 6.77 3.59 -3.59
C THR A 31 7.81 2.83 -4.39
N LEU A 32 8.13 1.63 -3.92
CA LEU A 32 8.91 0.62 -4.62
C LEU A 32 7.96 -0.53 -5.01
N PHE A 33 7.91 -0.81 -6.29
CA PHE A 33 7.14 -1.89 -6.88
C PHE A 33 8.02 -3.13 -7.03
N HIS A 34 7.63 -4.19 -6.32
CA HIS A 34 8.28 -5.49 -6.34
C HIS A 34 7.47 -6.44 -7.21
N THR A 35 8.05 -6.83 -8.35
CA THR A 35 7.47 -7.87 -9.19
C THR A 35 7.52 -9.22 -8.48
N ARG A 36 6.47 -10.00 -8.66
CA ARG A 36 6.35 -11.34 -8.09
C ARG A 36 6.02 -12.31 -9.24
N PRO A 37 6.29 -13.61 -9.05
CA PRO A 37 5.96 -14.61 -10.07
C PRO A 37 4.51 -14.52 -10.52
N ILE A 38 4.28 -14.86 -11.78
CA ILE A 38 2.96 -14.89 -12.40
C ILE A 38 1.94 -15.63 -11.54
N GLY A 39 0.76 -15.02 -11.37
CA GLY A 39 -0.30 -15.50 -10.49
C GLY A 39 -0.27 -14.91 -9.06
N LEU A 40 0.81 -14.22 -8.66
CA LEU A 40 0.84 -13.46 -7.42
C LEU A 40 0.67 -11.96 -7.69
N ARG A 41 -0.12 -11.28 -6.86
CA ARG A 41 -0.20 -9.82 -6.92
C ARG A 41 1.16 -9.22 -6.57
N PRO A 42 1.64 -8.23 -7.35
CA PRO A 42 2.85 -7.48 -7.01
C PRO A 42 2.77 -6.86 -5.62
N SER A 43 3.93 -6.66 -5.01
CA SER A 43 4.00 -5.98 -3.71
C SER A 43 4.41 -4.53 -3.92
N ILE A 44 3.74 -3.62 -3.24
CA ILE A 44 4.05 -2.18 -3.24
C ILE A 44 4.55 -1.85 -1.85
N GLU A 45 5.76 -1.33 -1.76
CA GLU A 45 6.38 -0.89 -0.50
C GLU A 45 6.48 0.63 -0.50
N LEU A 46 5.95 1.30 0.52
CA LEU A 46 6.11 2.74 0.67
C LEU A 46 7.50 3.08 1.19
N GLU A 47 8.06 4.21 0.75
CA GLU A 47 9.27 4.72 1.40
C GLU A 47 9.03 4.96 2.90
N PRO A 48 10.03 4.68 3.76
CA PRO A 48 9.93 4.82 5.20
C PRO A 48 9.87 6.30 5.57
N THR A 49 8.67 6.84 5.52
CA THR A 49 8.34 8.23 5.77
C THR A 49 7.51 8.31 7.04
N ASN A 50 7.33 9.52 7.58
CA ASN A 50 6.51 9.73 8.78
C ASN A 50 4.99 9.69 8.47
N HIS A 51 4.60 9.19 7.30
CA HIS A 51 3.21 9.07 6.90
C HIS A 51 2.57 7.86 7.60
N PRO A 52 1.36 7.99 8.20
CA PRO A 52 0.72 6.90 8.94
C PRO A 52 0.61 5.59 8.15
N LEU A 53 0.29 5.68 6.86
CA LEU A 53 0.26 4.51 5.96
C LEU A 53 1.60 3.78 5.86
N SER A 54 2.72 4.49 5.82
CA SER A 54 4.06 3.90 5.73
C SER A 54 4.45 3.23 7.06
N LEU A 55 4.15 3.90 8.18
CA LEU A 55 4.38 3.36 9.52
C LEU A 55 3.54 2.10 9.77
N GLU A 56 2.24 2.15 9.50
CA GLU A 56 1.32 1.02 9.66
C GLU A 56 1.65 -0.14 8.70
N GLN A 57 2.16 0.13 7.50
CA GLN A 57 2.65 -0.92 6.58
C GLN A 57 3.88 -1.65 7.15
N ARG A 58 4.81 -0.94 7.77
CA ARG A 58 6.07 -1.49 8.29
C ARG A 58 5.89 -2.19 9.65
N GLU A 59 5.20 -1.53 10.56
CA GLU A 59 5.08 -1.96 11.96
C GLU A 59 3.86 -2.88 12.17
N GLY A 60 2.99 -2.95 11.16
CA GLY A 60 1.71 -3.63 11.25
C GLY A 60 0.66 -2.74 11.91
N MET A 61 -0.60 -3.07 11.64
CA MET A 61 -1.74 -2.32 12.17
C MET A 61 -2.35 -3.07 13.37
N GLY A 62 -2.56 -2.35 14.48
CA GLY A 62 -3.26 -2.90 15.64
C GLY A 62 -4.77 -3.04 15.42
N PHE A 63 -5.41 -3.99 16.11
CA PHE A 63 -6.85 -4.27 15.98
C PHE A 63 -7.74 -3.04 16.25
N LYS A 64 -7.35 -2.17 17.21
CA LYS A 64 -8.07 -0.92 17.50
C LYS A 64 -8.10 0.01 16.28
N ARG A 65 -7.01 0.11 15.53
CA ARG A 65 -6.91 0.95 14.33
C ARG A 65 -7.72 0.37 13.17
N ILE A 66 -7.70 -0.96 12.99
CA ILE A 66 -8.55 -1.66 12.02
C ILE A 66 -10.02 -1.36 12.29
N LYS A 67 -10.46 -1.48 13.55
CA LYS A 67 -11.84 -1.16 13.95
C LYS A 67 -12.20 0.29 13.64
N GLN A 68 -11.32 1.25 13.97
CA GLN A 68 -11.56 2.66 13.66
C GLN A 68 -11.74 2.88 12.15
N ILE A 69 -10.87 2.29 11.31
CA ILE A 69 -10.97 2.43 9.85
C ILE A 69 -12.28 1.80 9.33
N ALA A 70 -12.68 0.64 9.87
CA ALA A 70 -13.93 0.00 9.48
C ALA A 70 -15.16 0.84 9.86
N GLU A 71 -15.17 1.43 11.07
CA GLU A 71 -16.21 2.36 11.50
C GLU A 71 -16.22 3.61 10.63
N ASP A 72 -15.06 4.21 10.37
CA ASP A 72 -14.92 5.39 9.54
C ASP A 72 -15.44 5.14 8.11
N LEU A 73 -15.19 3.96 7.52
CA LEU A 73 -15.63 3.58 6.18
C LEU A 73 -17.12 3.20 6.10
N CYS A 74 -17.63 2.45 7.08
CA CYS A 74 -19.05 2.06 7.10
C CYS A 74 -19.96 3.24 7.41
N ASN A 75 -19.49 4.25 8.17
CA ASN A 75 -20.27 5.46 8.46
C ASN A 75 -20.28 6.49 7.30
N VAL A 76 -19.59 6.23 6.17
CA VAL A 76 -19.56 7.15 5.02
C VAL A 76 -20.85 7.09 4.19
N GLU A 77 -21.70 6.06 4.36
CA GLU A 77 -22.93 5.90 3.57
C GLU A 77 -24.11 6.80 4.00
N GLU A 78 -23.95 7.67 5.03
CA GLU A 78 -25.04 8.49 5.58
C GLU A 78 -24.93 10.01 5.29
N LYS A 79 -24.29 10.41 4.18
CA LYS A 79 -24.27 11.81 3.72
C LYS A 79 -24.53 12.01 2.24
#